data_AF-A0A6I5RFA8-F1
#
_entry.id   AF-A0A6I5RFA8-F1
#
_cell.length_a   1.000
_cell.length_b   1.000
_cell.length_c   1.000
_cell.angle_alpha   90.00
_cell.angle_beta   90.00
_cell.angle_gamma   90.00
#
_symmetry.space_group_name_H-M   'P 1'
#
loop_
_entity.id
_entity.type
_entity.pdbx_description
1 polymer ?
#
loop_
_entity_poly.entity_id
_entity_poly.type
_entity_poly.pdbx_seq_one_letter_code
_entity_poly.pdbx_strand_id
1 'polypeptide(L)'
;MRRADRRDESYDNWINHPHSRQPEPLSSRDEAQRLVTLRSQNNELRQQVQDGEKQLQQAQHQYLEKEQEYQSTVTLYREAQTQAQSYLALYDQEAAKHSELLVKYETVQAERENYLTLYNDAQAQLKFERRSKAGIKGWETRRKRENELLKREIAEMTVLLRDSLSRKEEAIGHLEEMADRMDRIQHLVDSVEQESGNTPVGLLQKFKRIWQAIQDILAE
;
A
#
# COMPACT_ATOMS: atom_id res chain seq x y z
N MET A 1 26.68 -125.72 90.48
CA MET A 1 27.82 -125.14 89.73
C MET A 1 27.65 -123.62 89.64
N ARG A 2 28.75 -122.90 89.40
CA ARG A 2 29.04 -121.52 89.81
C ARG A 2 28.17 -120.41 89.19
N ARG A 3 27.96 -119.35 89.98
CA ARG A 3 27.46 -118.00 89.64
C ARG A 3 28.59 -117.15 89.03
N ALA A 4 28.31 -116.40 87.96
CA ALA A 4 28.97 -115.18 87.44
C ALA A 4 28.45 -114.97 86.01
N ASP A 5 27.92 -113.87 85.49
CA ASP A 5 27.77 -112.49 85.95
C ASP A 5 26.49 -111.94 85.30
N ARG A 6 25.61 -111.31 86.08
CA ARG A 6 24.55 -110.44 85.55
C ARG A 6 25.18 -109.08 85.28
N ARG A 7 25.42 -108.75 84.01
CA ARG A 7 25.66 -107.36 83.61
C ARG A 7 24.31 -106.76 83.25
N ASP A 8 23.78 -105.91 84.12
CA ASP A 8 22.59 -105.10 83.83
C ASP A 8 22.98 -103.94 82.92
N GLU A 9 22.10 -103.57 81.98
CA GLU A 9 22.24 -102.48 80.99
C GLU A 9 22.55 -101.11 81.63
N SER A 10 22.32 -100.97 82.94
CA SER A 10 22.70 -99.81 83.75
C SER A 10 24.22 -99.56 83.79
N TYR A 11 25.04 -100.62 83.66
CA TYR A 11 26.50 -100.50 83.76
C TYR A 11 27.14 -99.92 82.49
N ASP A 12 26.62 -100.27 81.30
CA ASP A 12 27.14 -99.77 80.02
C ASP A 12 26.77 -98.29 79.79
N ASN A 13 25.65 -97.83 80.35
CA ASN A 13 25.22 -96.43 80.25
C ASN A 13 26.12 -95.47 81.05
N TRP A 14 26.72 -95.95 82.15
CA TRP A 14 27.62 -95.16 82.99
C TRP A 14 29.02 -94.99 82.38
N ILE A 15 29.43 -95.91 81.50
CA ILE A 15 30.73 -95.89 80.82
C ILE A 15 30.72 -94.94 79.61
N ASN A 16 29.62 -94.90 78.84
CA ASN A 16 29.51 -94.07 77.64
C ASN A 16 29.08 -92.62 77.94
N HIS A 17 28.41 -92.40 79.07
CA HIS A 17 28.10 -91.07 79.60
C HIS A 17 28.69 -90.97 81.00
N PRO A 18 30.03 -90.81 81.14
CA PRO A 18 30.61 -90.52 82.44
C PRO A 18 29.85 -89.31 82.97
N HIS A 19 29.16 -89.48 84.11
CA HIS A 19 28.63 -88.33 84.82
C HIS A 19 29.82 -87.40 85.02
N SER A 20 29.85 -86.32 84.25
CA SER A 20 30.79 -85.24 84.47
C SER A 20 30.67 -84.96 85.96
N ARG A 21 31.76 -85.15 86.70
CA ARG A 21 31.86 -84.68 88.08
C ARG A 21 31.20 -83.32 88.06
N GLN A 22 30.19 -83.11 88.91
CA GLN A 22 29.64 -81.78 89.06
C GLN A 22 30.85 -80.86 89.20
N PRO A 23 31.07 -79.92 88.26
CA PRO A 23 32.22 -79.05 88.35
C PRO A 23 32.17 -78.48 89.76
N GLU A 24 33.27 -78.64 90.51
CA GLU A 24 33.36 -78.08 91.86
C GLU A 24 32.81 -76.65 91.77
N PRO A 25 31.89 -76.25 92.67
CA PRO A 25 31.36 -74.90 92.62
C PRO A 25 32.58 -73.99 92.56
N LEU A 26 32.62 -73.19 91.49
CA LEU A 26 33.74 -72.31 91.20
C LEU A 26 34.09 -71.60 92.51
N SER A 27 35.39 -71.51 92.82
CA SER A 27 35.85 -70.73 93.96
C SER A 27 35.12 -69.39 93.92
N SER A 28 34.57 -68.92 95.05
CA SER A 28 33.77 -67.70 95.12
C SER A 28 34.43 -66.50 94.40
N ARG A 29 35.77 -66.52 94.34
CA ARG A 29 36.60 -65.56 93.60
C ARG A 29 36.49 -65.68 92.07
N ASP A 30 36.43 -66.88 91.50
CA ASP A 30 36.34 -67.12 90.06
C ASP A 30 34.93 -66.84 89.52
N GLU A 31 33.89 -67.13 90.32
CA GLU A 31 32.51 -66.70 90.02
C GLU A 31 32.40 -65.18 90.02
N ALA A 32 33.02 -64.51 91.00
CA ALA A 32 33.06 -63.07 91.06
C ALA A 32 33.76 -62.46 89.84
N GLN A 33 34.89 -63.03 89.40
CA GLN A 33 35.58 -62.58 88.19
C GLN A 33 34.72 -62.76 86.93
N ARG A 34 34.07 -63.92 86.76
CA ARG A 34 33.14 -64.17 85.65
C ARG A 34 31.98 -63.18 85.64
N LEU A 35 31.37 -62.91 86.79
CA LEU A 35 30.29 -61.94 86.93
C LEU A 35 30.74 -60.52 86.58
N VAL A 36 31.97 -60.13 86.93
CA VAL A 36 32.55 -58.84 86.55
C VAL A 36 32.72 -58.74 85.02
N THR A 37 33.28 -59.76 84.36
CA THR A 37 33.38 -59.79 82.89
C THR A 37 32.03 -59.82 82.18
N LEU A 38 31.06 -60.58 82.70
CA LEU A 38 29.71 -60.61 82.11
C LEU A 38 29.00 -59.26 82.28
N ARG A 39 29.21 -58.56 83.40
CA ARG A 39 28.71 -57.20 83.61
C ARG A 39 29.38 -56.21 82.67
N SER A 40 30.70 -56.30 82.45
CA SER A 40 31.39 -55.41 81.51
C SER A 40 30.91 -55.65 80.08
N GLN A 41 30.78 -56.90 79.64
CA GLN A 41 30.24 -57.25 78.32
C GLN A 41 28.78 -56.83 78.15
N ASN A 42 27.94 -56.97 79.18
CA ASN A 42 26.56 -56.45 79.13
C ASN A 42 26.54 -54.93 79.01
N ASN A 43 27.42 -54.23 79.74
CA ASN A 43 27.53 -52.78 79.65
C ASN A 43 28.02 -52.34 78.27
N GLU A 44 29.01 -53.03 77.68
CA GLU A 44 29.50 -52.78 76.32
C GLU A 44 28.42 -53.02 75.26
N LEU A 45 27.68 -54.13 75.35
CA LEU A 45 26.57 -54.41 74.44
C LEU A 45 25.45 -53.37 74.57
N ARG A 46 25.12 -52.94 75.79
CA ARG A 46 24.16 -51.84 76.01
C ARG A 46 24.65 -50.54 75.39
N GLN A 47 25.94 -50.25 75.50
CA GLN A 47 26.57 -49.08 74.89
C GLN A 47 26.45 -49.15 73.36
N GLN A 48 26.77 -50.30 72.75
CA GLN A 48 26.68 -50.52 71.31
C GLN A 48 25.25 -50.41 70.79
N VAL A 49 24.26 -50.93 71.53
CA VAL A 49 22.84 -50.77 71.17
C VAL A 49 22.44 -49.31 71.24
N GLN A 50 22.81 -48.57 72.29
CA GLN A 50 22.52 -47.13 72.38
C GLN A 50 23.19 -46.32 71.26
N ASP A 51 24.44 -46.62 70.93
CA ASP A 51 25.15 -45.92 69.86
C ASP A 51 24.57 -46.28 68.49
N GLY A 52 24.16 -47.54 68.28
CA GLY A 52 23.44 -47.98 67.09
C GLY A 52 22.08 -47.31 66.95
N GLU A 53 21.30 -47.20 68.03
CA GLU A 53 20.02 -46.48 68.05
C GLU A 53 20.19 -45.00 67.70
N LYS A 54 21.21 -44.34 68.25
CA LYS A 54 21.53 -42.94 67.90
C LYS A 54 21.92 -42.79 66.43
N GLN A 55 22.76 -43.69 65.91
CA GLN A 55 23.14 -43.67 64.49
C GLN A 55 21.94 -43.90 63.57
N LEU A 56 21.05 -44.82 63.93
CA LEU A 56 19.82 -45.09 63.17
C LEU A 56 18.90 -43.85 63.16
N GLN A 57 18.72 -43.20 64.32
CA GLN A 57 17.93 -41.97 64.42
C GLN A 57 18.54 -40.83 63.59
N GLN A 58 19.87 -40.67 63.62
CA GLN A 58 20.57 -39.68 62.80
C GLN A 58 20.41 -39.96 61.30
N ALA A 59 20.58 -41.21 60.88
CA ALA A 59 20.41 -41.62 59.48
C ALA A 59 18.97 -41.39 59.01
N GLN A 60 17.98 -41.70 59.85
CA GLN A 60 16.57 -41.46 59.54
C GLN A 60 16.25 -39.97 59.42
N HIS A 61 16.82 -39.13 60.29
CA HIS A 61 16.66 -37.68 60.21
C HIS A 61 17.26 -37.11 58.92
N GLN A 62 18.49 -37.51 58.58
CA GLN A 62 19.15 -37.09 57.33
C GLN A 62 18.38 -37.52 56.09
N TYR A 63 17.81 -38.73 56.12
CA TYR A 63 16.99 -39.22 55.01
C TYR A 63 15.75 -38.34 54.80
N LEU A 64 15.05 -38.01 55.88
CA LEU A 64 13.86 -37.14 55.82
C LEU A 64 14.20 -35.72 55.32
N GLU A 65 15.33 -35.16 55.75
CA GLU A 65 15.79 -33.86 55.25
C GLU A 65 16.09 -33.91 53.75
N LYS A 66 16.80 -34.96 53.30
CA LYS A 66 17.09 -35.14 51.87
C LYS A 66 15.84 -35.36 51.03
N GLU A 67 14.85 -36.06 51.56
CA GLU A 67 13.56 -36.25 50.90
C GLU A 67 12.80 -34.92 50.76
N GLN A 68 12.79 -34.09 51.81
CA GLN A 68 12.18 -32.76 51.77
C GLN A 68 12.90 -31.83 50.79
N GLU A 69 14.24 -31.81 50.79
CA GLU A 69 15.04 -31.06 49.82
C GLU A 69 14.75 -31.49 48.38
N TYR A 70 14.67 -32.81 48.14
CA TYR A 70 14.34 -33.34 46.82
C TYR A 70 12.93 -32.92 46.38
N GLN A 71 11.93 -33.01 47.27
CA GLN A 71 10.58 -32.56 46.95
C GLN A 71 10.54 -31.06 46.63
N SER A 72 11.23 -30.22 47.41
CA SER A 72 11.33 -28.78 47.19
C SER A 72 12.02 -28.43 45.86
N THR A 73 13.09 -29.13 45.51
CA THR A 73 13.77 -28.89 44.22
C THR A 73 12.91 -29.30 43.03
N VAL A 74 12.15 -30.40 43.13
CA VAL A 74 11.21 -30.82 42.09
C VAL A 74 10.09 -29.80 41.91
N THR A 75 9.56 -29.20 42.99
CA THR A 75 8.52 -28.17 42.86
C THR A 75 9.06 -26.91 42.19
N LEU A 76 10.25 -26.44 42.58
CA LEU A 76 10.90 -25.28 41.97
C LEU A 76 11.19 -25.51 40.48
N TYR A 77 11.64 -26.72 40.11
CA TYR A 77 11.87 -27.06 38.71
C TYR A 77 10.58 -27.02 37.88
N ARG A 78 9.47 -27.54 38.42
CA ARG A 78 8.17 -27.48 37.75
C ARG A 78 7.68 -26.05 37.59
N GLU A 79 7.84 -25.22 38.61
CA GLU A 79 7.48 -23.80 38.55
C GLU A 79 8.33 -23.04 37.51
N ALA A 80 9.64 -23.29 37.47
CA ALA A 80 10.50 -22.70 36.45
C ALA A 80 10.11 -23.16 35.04
N GLN A 81 9.72 -24.43 34.89
CA GLN A 81 9.26 -24.97 33.61
C GLN A 81 7.95 -24.32 33.14
N THR A 82 6.97 -24.15 34.03
CA THR A 82 5.69 -23.51 33.67
C THR A 82 5.88 -22.02 33.36
N GLN A 83 6.76 -21.33 34.10
CA GLN A 83 7.15 -19.96 33.79
C GLN A 83 7.84 -19.84 32.44
N ALA A 84 8.79 -20.72 32.12
CA ALA A 84 9.45 -20.71 30.82
C ALA A 84 8.43 -20.92 29.67
N GLN A 85 7.47 -21.82 29.85
CA GLN A 85 6.39 -22.04 28.88
C GLN A 85 5.48 -20.82 28.72
N SER A 86 5.16 -20.12 29.80
CA SER A 86 4.34 -18.91 29.72
C SER A 86 5.07 -17.77 29.00
N TYR A 87 6.37 -17.61 29.24
CA TYR A 87 7.19 -16.64 28.50
C TYR A 87 7.26 -16.93 27.00
N LEU A 88 7.41 -18.20 26.61
CA LEU A 88 7.38 -18.59 25.20
C LEU A 88 6.04 -18.24 24.55
N ALA A 89 4.91 -18.51 25.24
CA ALA A 89 3.59 -18.16 24.72
C ALA A 89 3.40 -16.63 24.54
N LEU A 90 3.93 -15.82 25.47
CA LEU A 90 3.89 -14.36 25.36
C LEU A 90 4.75 -13.88 24.18
N TYR A 91 5.93 -14.47 23.99
CA TYR A 91 6.80 -14.15 22.87
C TYR A 91 6.13 -14.44 21.53
N ASP A 92 5.50 -15.61 21.39
CA ASP A 92 4.76 -15.98 20.18
C ASP A 92 3.60 -15.02 19.91
N GLN A 93 2.92 -14.58 20.96
CA GLN A 93 1.85 -13.58 20.85
C GLN A 93 2.39 -12.21 20.39
N GLU A 94 3.53 -11.77 20.91
CA GLU A 94 4.17 -10.53 20.46
C GLU A 94 4.68 -10.64 19.02
N ALA A 95 5.25 -11.78 18.63
CA ALA A 95 5.68 -12.02 17.26
C ALA A 95 4.49 -11.95 16.29
N ALA A 96 3.35 -12.53 16.64
CA ALA A 96 2.12 -12.42 15.86
C ALA A 96 1.65 -10.97 15.74
N LYS A 97 1.57 -10.22 16.86
CA LYS A 97 1.19 -8.79 16.84
C LYS A 97 2.14 -7.95 16.00
N HIS A 98 3.44 -8.20 16.08
CA HIS A 98 4.44 -7.53 15.27
C HIS A 98 4.21 -7.79 13.78
N SER A 99 3.94 -9.04 13.39
CA SER A 99 3.64 -9.39 12.01
C SER A 99 2.39 -8.68 11.46
N GLU A 100 1.32 -8.60 12.25
CA GLU A 100 0.11 -7.85 11.89
C GLU A 100 0.38 -6.35 11.73
N LEU A 101 1.20 -5.78 12.62
CA LEU A 101 1.55 -4.36 12.57
C LEU A 101 2.40 -4.04 11.33
N LEU A 102 3.29 -4.95 10.95
CA LEU A 102 4.10 -4.83 9.74
C LEU A 102 3.22 -4.83 8.49
N VAL A 103 2.26 -5.75 8.38
CA VAL A 103 1.29 -5.76 7.27
C VAL A 103 0.50 -4.46 7.22
N LYS A 104 0.01 -3.94 8.36
CA LYS A 104 -0.71 -2.66 8.41
C LYS A 104 0.17 -1.48 7.97
N TYR A 105 1.44 -1.51 8.33
CA TYR A 105 2.39 -0.48 7.91
C TYR A 105 2.59 -0.50 6.40
N GLU A 106 2.81 -1.68 5.82
CA GLU A 106 2.95 -1.86 4.37
C GLU A 106 1.70 -1.41 3.61
N THR A 107 0.50 -1.73 4.10
CA THR A 107 -0.74 -1.28 3.47
C THR A 107 -0.89 0.24 3.49
N VAL A 108 -0.61 0.88 4.63
CA VAL A 108 -0.67 2.35 4.75
C VAL A 108 0.37 3.01 3.87
N GLN A 109 1.55 2.39 3.74
CA GLN A 109 2.59 2.90 2.86
C GLN A 109 2.18 2.82 1.38
N ALA A 110 1.60 1.70 0.95
CA ALA A 110 1.06 1.55 -0.40
C ALA A 110 -0.08 2.54 -0.68
N GLU A 111 -0.99 2.75 0.27
CA GLU A 111 -2.04 3.76 0.17
C GLU A 111 -1.46 5.17 0.02
N ARG A 112 -0.46 5.52 0.84
CA ARG A 112 0.23 6.82 0.74
C ARG A 112 0.86 7.03 -0.64
N GLU A 113 1.51 6.01 -1.20
CA GLU A 113 2.09 6.08 -2.54
C GLU A 113 1.00 6.28 -3.60
N ASN A 114 -0.11 5.57 -3.50
CA ASN A 114 -1.28 5.76 -4.37
C ASN A 114 -1.88 7.17 -4.27
N TYR A 115 -1.96 7.75 -3.07
CA TYR A 115 -2.43 9.13 -2.91
C TYR A 115 -1.48 10.14 -3.56
N LEU A 116 -0.16 9.91 -3.46
CA LEU A 116 0.83 10.78 -4.08
C LEU A 116 0.76 10.71 -5.61
N THR A 117 0.57 9.53 -6.20
CA THR A 117 0.41 9.40 -7.66
C THR A 117 -0.85 10.13 -8.14
N LEU A 118 -2.01 9.87 -7.52
CA LEU A 118 -3.27 10.53 -7.84
C LEU A 118 -3.20 12.05 -7.70
N TYR A 119 -2.55 12.54 -6.63
CA TYR A 119 -2.36 13.98 -6.42
C TYR A 119 -1.53 14.62 -7.54
N ASN A 120 -0.42 13.98 -7.92
CA ASN A 120 0.44 14.47 -8.99
C ASN A 120 -0.28 14.46 -10.34
N ASP A 121 -1.05 13.40 -10.63
CA ASP A 121 -1.85 13.28 -11.84
C ASP A 121 -2.92 14.37 -11.92
N ALA A 122 -3.65 14.60 -10.83
CA ALA A 122 -4.64 15.68 -10.75
C ALA A 122 -3.99 17.06 -10.97
N GLN A 123 -2.81 17.29 -10.39
CA GLN A 123 -2.07 18.53 -10.58
C GLN A 123 -1.61 18.71 -12.04
N ALA A 124 -1.19 17.62 -12.70
CA ALA A 124 -0.79 17.63 -14.10
C ALA A 124 -1.99 17.90 -15.03
N GLN A 125 -3.13 17.24 -14.79
CA GLN A 125 -4.37 17.47 -15.52
C GLN A 125 -4.83 18.93 -15.39
N LEU A 126 -4.82 19.47 -14.18
CA LEU A 126 -5.23 20.85 -13.94
C LEU A 126 -4.30 21.87 -14.62
N LYS A 127 -2.99 21.61 -14.67
CA LYS A 127 -2.04 22.41 -15.46
C LYS A 127 -2.34 22.31 -16.95
N PHE A 128 -2.64 21.12 -17.46
CA PHE A 128 -3.00 20.90 -18.85
C PHE A 128 -4.29 21.64 -19.23
N GLU A 129 -5.35 21.52 -18.42
CA GLU A 129 -6.61 22.23 -18.64
C GLU A 129 -6.42 23.75 -18.65
N ARG A 130 -5.64 24.29 -17.72
CA ARG A 130 -5.32 25.74 -17.69
C ARG A 130 -4.63 26.18 -18.98
N ARG A 131 -3.65 25.41 -19.47
CA ARG A 131 -2.96 25.68 -20.75
C ARG A 131 -3.91 25.58 -21.94
N SER A 132 -4.76 24.56 -21.97
CA SER A 132 -5.75 24.36 -23.03
C SER A 132 -6.76 25.51 -23.08
N LYS A 133 -7.33 25.91 -21.93
CA LYS A 133 -8.25 27.06 -21.83
C LYS A 133 -7.57 28.37 -22.26
N ALA A 134 -6.33 28.59 -21.86
CA ALA A 134 -5.57 29.77 -22.30
C ALA A 134 -5.33 29.75 -23.82
N GLY A 135 -5.00 28.57 -24.39
CA GLY A 135 -4.82 28.37 -25.82
C GLY A 135 -6.10 28.64 -26.63
N ILE A 136 -7.23 28.06 -26.19
CA ILE A 136 -8.55 28.27 -26.81
C ILE A 136 -8.92 29.75 -26.77
N LYS A 137 -8.82 30.41 -25.60
CA LYS A 137 -9.14 31.84 -25.46
C LYS A 137 -8.24 32.71 -26.35
N GLY A 138 -6.95 32.37 -26.46
CA GLY A 138 -6.01 33.07 -27.33
C GLY A 138 -6.32 32.89 -28.82
N TRP A 139 -6.72 31.68 -29.23
CA TRP A 139 -7.17 31.40 -30.59
C TRP A 139 -8.47 32.13 -30.92
N GLU A 140 -9.47 32.07 -30.04
CA GLU A 140 -10.75 32.79 -30.16
C GLU A 140 -10.51 34.30 -30.37
N THR A 141 -9.63 34.89 -29.57
CA THR A 141 -9.29 36.33 -29.63
C THR A 141 -8.57 36.70 -30.93
N ARG A 142 -7.70 35.82 -31.45
CA ARG A 142 -7.03 36.04 -32.75
C ARG A 142 -8.02 35.94 -33.90
N ARG A 143 -8.81 34.86 -33.94
CA ARG A 143 -9.85 34.63 -34.94
C ARG A 143 -10.88 35.76 -34.99
N LYS A 144 -11.30 36.28 -33.83
CA LYS A 144 -12.24 37.41 -33.78
C LYS A 144 -11.65 38.69 -34.37
N ARG A 145 -10.40 39.02 -34.03
CA ARG A 145 -9.70 40.19 -34.61
C ARG A 145 -9.51 40.06 -36.12
N GLU A 146 -9.12 38.88 -36.60
CA GLU A 146 -8.97 38.61 -38.03
C GLU A 146 -10.30 38.72 -38.77
N ASN A 147 -11.38 38.17 -38.21
CA ASN A 147 -12.73 38.35 -38.76
C ASN A 147 -13.18 39.82 -38.77
N GLU A 148 -12.82 40.62 -37.76
CA GLU A 148 -13.12 42.05 -37.74
C GLU A 148 -12.34 42.81 -38.82
N LEU A 149 -11.08 42.44 -39.07
CA LEU A 149 -10.29 43.00 -40.18
C LEU A 149 -10.89 42.64 -41.53
N LEU A 150 -11.20 41.36 -41.77
CA LEU A 150 -11.82 40.91 -43.01
C LEU A 150 -13.17 41.59 -43.26
N LYS A 151 -13.97 41.83 -42.22
CA LYS A 151 -15.23 42.57 -42.35
C LYS A 151 -15.02 44.02 -42.79
N ARG A 152 -13.97 44.68 -42.28
CA ARG A 152 -13.64 46.06 -42.70
C ARG A 152 -13.17 46.08 -44.15
N GLU A 153 -12.27 45.18 -44.52
CA GLU A 153 -11.76 45.07 -45.89
C GLU A 153 -12.87 44.75 -46.89
N ILE A 154 -13.77 43.82 -46.56
CA ILE A 154 -14.97 43.54 -47.38
C ILE A 154 -15.84 44.80 -47.49
N ALA A 155 -16.07 45.54 -46.41
CA ALA A 155 -16.85 46.77 -46.44
C ALA A 155 -16.22 47.83 -47.36
N GLU A 156 -14.90 48.04 -47.25
CA GLU A 156 -14.15 48.96 -48.13
C GLU A 156 -14.25 48.52 -49.60
N MET A 157 -14.05 47.24 -49.90
CA MET A 157 -14.21 46.70 -51.25
C MET A 157 -15.64 46.88 -51.78
N THR A 158 -16.66 46.69 -50.94
CA THR A 158 -18.05 46.90 -51.37
C THR A 158 -18.36 48.35 -51.72
N VAL A 159 -17.77 49.32 -51.00
CA VAL A 159 -17.90 50.75 -51.35
C VAL A 159 -17.21 51.03 -52.68
N LEU A 160 -15.98 50.56 -52.87
CA LEU A 160 -15.25 50.73 -54.13
C LEU A 160 -15.99 50.13 -55.33
N LEU A 161 -16.57 48.94 -55.16
CA LEU A 161 -17.38 48.30 -56.20
C LEU A 161 -18.64 49.12 -56.51
N ARG A 162 -19.32 49.63 -55.48
CA ARG A 162 -20.51 50.47 -55.68
C ARG A 162 -20.18 51.75 -56.43
N ASP A 163 -19.09 52.43 -56.05
CA ASP A 163 -18.64 53.65 -56.72
C ASP A 163 -18.24 53.36 -58.18
N SER A 164 -17.55 52.24 -58.43
CA SER A 164 -17.19 51.82 -59.79
C SER A 164 -18.41 51.51 -60.65
N LEU A 165 -19.46 50.92 -60.06
CA LEU A 165 -20.72 50.64 -60.77
C LEU A 165 -21.47 51.93 -61.08
N SER A 166 -21.57 52.87 -60.12
CA SER A 166 -22.19 54.18 -60.34
C SER A 166 -21.50 54.95 -61.47
N ARG A 167 -20.15 55.00 -61.47
CA ARG A 167 -19.39 55.64 -62.56
C ARG A 167 -19.61 54.97 -63.91
N LYS A 168 -19.78 53.64 -63.92
CA LYS A 168 -20.10 52.90 -65.14
C LYS A 168 -21.50 53.26 -65.65
N GLU A 169 -22.49 53.35 -64.76
CA GLU A 169 -23.86 53.76 -65.11
C GLU A 169 -23.89 55.20 -65.66
N GLU A 170 -23.16 56.13 -65.03
CA GLU A 170 -22.99 57.50 -65.52
C GLU A 170 -22.36 57.52 -66.93
N ALA A 171 -21.29 56.75 -67.13
CA ALA A 171 -20.63 56.64 -68.44
C ALA A 171 -21.55 56.03 -69.52
N ILE A 172 -22.39 55.05 -69.16
CA ILE A 172 -23.41 54.50 -70.06
C ILE A 172 -24.44 55.57 -70.40
N GLY A 173 -24.96 56.31 -69.42
CA GLY A 173 -25.91 57.41 -69.66
C GLY A 173 -25.35 58.48 -70.59
N HIS A 174 -24.08 58.87 -70.43
CA HIS A 174 -23.41 59.79 -71.36
C HIS A 174 -23.31 59.25 -72.79
N LEU A 175 -23.05 57.93 -72.94
CA LEU A 175 -23.00 57.30 -74.26
C LEU A 175 -24.40 57.18 -74.90
N GLU A 176 -25.44 56.93 -74.11
CA GLU A 176 -26.83 56.91 -74.58
C GLU A 176 -27.28 58.30 -75.04
N GLU A 177 -26.98 59.35 -74.27
CA GLU A 177 -27.26 60.73 -74.67
C GLU A 177 -26.52 61.13 -75.96
N MET A 178 -25.26 60.69 -76.10
CA MET A 178 -24.50 60.88 -77.34
C MET A 178 -25.13 60.12 -78.51
N ALA A 179 -25.61 58.89 -78.30
CA ALA A 179 -26.31 58.13 -79.32
C ALA A 179 -27.60 58.82 -79.76
N ASP A 180 -28.42 59.32 -78.83
CA ASP A 180 -29.65 60.08 -79.13
C ASP A 180 -29.36 61.36 -79.92
N ARG A 181 -28.27 62.08 -79.59
CA ARG A 181 -27.80 63.24 -80.37
C ARG A 181 -27.43 62.83 -81.79
N MET A 182 -26.70 61.72 -81.95
CA MET A 182 -26.31 61.19 -83.25
C MET A 182 -27.54 60.76 -84.07
N ASP A 183 -28.53 60.11 -83.47
CA ASP A 183 -29.77 59.70 -84.12
C ASP A 183 -30.59 60.91 -84.59
N ARG A 184 -30.68 61.96 -83.77
CA ARG A 184 -31.31 63.24 -84.17
C ARG A 184 -30.60 63.89 -85.36
N ILE A 185 -29.27 63.91 -85.35
CA ILE A 185 -28.47 64.40 -86.49
C ILE A 185 -28.73 63.54 -87.72
N GLN A 186 -28.75 62.22 -87.58
CA GLN A 186 -29.00 61.29 -88.69
C GLN A 186 -30.39 61.51 -89.29
N HIS A 187 -31.44 61.67 -88.47
CA HIS A 187 -32.79 62.00 -88.96
C HIS A 187 -32.84 63.33 -89.70
N LEU A 188 -32.12 64.36 -89.24
CA LEU A 188 -32.01 65.63 -89.97
C LEU A 188 -31.31 65.45 -91.32
N VAL A 189 -30.27 64.62 -91.39
CA VAL A 189 -29.57 64.29 -92.64
C VAL A 189 -30.49 63.51 -93.59
N ASP A 190 -31.15 62.46 -93.10
CA ASP A 190 -32.07 61.62 -93.89
C ASP A 190 -33.26 62.44 -94.43
N SER A 191 -33.71 63.46 -93.70
CA SER A 191 -34.78 64.36 -94.14
C SER A 191 -34.41 65.19 -95.39
N VAL A 192 -33.11 65.39 -95.65
CA VAL A 192 -32.62 66.03 -96.88
C VAL A 192 -32.80 65.13 -98.09
N GLU A 193 -32.66 63.82 -97.91
CA GLU A 193 -32.74 62.84 -98.99
C GLU A 193 -34.19 62.55 -99.42
N GLN A 194 -35.18 62.73 -98.53
CA GLN A 194 -36.57 62.35 -98.78
C GLN A 194 -37.45 63.45 -99.44
N GLU A 195 -37.08 64.73 -99.40
CA GLU A 195 -37.89 65.82 -99.98
C GLU A 195 -37.36 66.33 -101.33
N SER A 196 -37.85 65.72 -102.41
CA SER A 196 -37.56 66.09 -103.81
C SER A 196 -38.29 67.38 -104.26
N GLY A 197 -37.77 68.54 -103.87
CA GLY A 197 -38.21 69.87 -104.35
C GLY A 197 -37.08 70.63 -105.05
N ASN A 198 -36.96 70.45 -106.37
CA ASN A 198 -35.85 70.90 -107.23
C ASN A 198 -35.73 72.43 -107.40
N THR A 199 -35.26 73.16 -106.38
CA THR A 199 -34.72 74.52 -106.55
C THR A 199 -33.36 74.67 -105.84
N PRO A 200 -32.28 75.05 -106.55
CA PRO A 200 -30.92 75.04 -106.01
C PRO A 200 -30.73 76.04 -104.86
N VAL A 201 -31.48 77.15 -104.87
CA VAL A 201 -31.46 78.15 -103.79
C VAL A 201 -32.18 77.65 -102.54
N GLY A 202 -33.29 76.92 -102.69
CA GLY A 202 -34.01 76.31 -101.57
C GLY A 202 -33.20 75.23 -100.87
N LEU A 203 -32.45 74.44 -101.64
CA LEU A 203 -31.54 73.40 -101.15
C LEU A 203 -30.43 74.01 -100.27
N LEU A 204 -29.78 75.08 -100.72
CA LEU A 204 -28.73 75.78 -99.95
C LEU A 204 -29.27 76.39 -98.65
N GLN A 205 -30.48 76.95 -98.67
CA GLN A 205 -31.12 77.46 -97.45
C GLN A 205 -31.48 76.34 -96.46
N LYS A 206 -31.91 75.17 -96.95
CA LYS A 206 -32.15 73.98 -96.12
C LYS A 206 -30.86 73.46 -95.50
N PHE A 207 -29.79 73.32 -96.27
CA PHE A 207 -28.47 72.93 -95.72
C PHE A 207 -27.98 73.90 -94.66
N LYS A 208 -28.16 75.21 -94.85
CA LYS A 208 -27.81 76.20 -93.82
C LYS A 208 -28.61 76.01 -92.52
N ARG A 209 -29.91 75.73 -92.61
CA ARG A 209 -30.77 75.48 -91.43
C ARG A 209 -30.43 74.18 -90.74
N ILE A 210 -30.17 73.11 -91.49
CA ILE A 210 -29.79 71.80 -90.95
C ILE A 210 -28.41 71.88 -90.31
N TRP A 211 -27.45 72.57 -90.94
CA TRP A 211 -26.14 72.81 -90.37
C TRP A 211 -26.24 73.58 -89.04
N GLN A 212 -27.10 74.60 -88.96
CA GLN A 212 -27.37 75.30 -87.70
C GLN A 212 -28.00 74.37 -86.66
N ALA A 213 -28.99 73.56 -87.02
CA ALA A 213 -29.60 72.59 -86.11
C ALA A 213 -28.61 71.52 -85.61
N ILE A 214 -27.69 71.06 -86.47
CA ILE A 214 -26.59 70.16 -86.07
C ILE A 214 -25.64 70.86 -85.10
N GLN A 215 -25.29 72.12 -85.36
CA GLN A 215 -24.45 72.90 -84.44
C GLN A 215 -25.12 73.11 -83.08
N ASP A 216 -26.43 73.33 -83.06
CA ASP A 216 -27.20 73.46 -81.81
C ASP A 216 -27.22 72.12 -81.04
N ILE A 217 -27.47 70.98 -81.70
CA ILE A 217 -27.45 69.64 -81.07
C ILE A 217 -26.06 69.26 -80.54
N LEU A 218 -24.99 69.68 -81.22
CA LEU A 218 -23.61 69.44 -80.75
C LEU A 218 -23.21 70.37 -79.59
N ALA A 219 -23.94 71.46 -79.36
CA ALA A 219 -23.71 72.42 -78.30
C ALA A 219 -24.55 72.15 -77.03
N GLU A 220 -25.57 71.29 -77.12
CA GLU A 220 -26.23 70.67 -75.95
C GLU A 220 -25.21 69.88 -75.10
#